data_AF-A0A316HHL0-F1
#
_entry.id   AF-A0A316HHL0-F1
#
_cell.length_a   1.000
_cell.length_b   1.000
_cell.length_c   1.000
_cell.angle_alpha   90.00
_cell.angle_beta   90.00
_cell.angle_gamma   90.00
#
_symmetry.space_group_name_H-M   'P 1'
#
loop_
_entity.id
_entity.type
_entity.pdbx_description
1 polymer ?
#
loop_
_entity_poly.entity_id
_entity_poly.type
_entity_poly.pdbx_seq_one_letter_code
_entity_poly.pdbx_strand_id
1 'polypeptide(L)'
;MPLRLPDHVALRTPNLVRRQADPDLVVMGMLVDRRDELGRARTQTVNRLHRLLPELFPGGAKKLLSAMQARALVATIKPRDVVGKTRRRLTVELIAELETIDKKIKAADRDLRELVIARGSTLLDLHGIGPSGAARLLADVGDIHR
;
A
#
# COMPACT_ATOMS: atom_id res chain seq x y z
N MET A 1 -58.53 -16.88 -39.61
CA MET A 1 -58.13 -15.46 -39.65
C MET A 1 -58.08 -14.94 -38.21
N PRO A 2 -57.13 -14.06 -37.86
CA PRO A 2 -55.90 -14.45 -37.14
C PRO A 2 -55.69 -13.67 -35.83
N LEU A 3 -54.64 -13.98 -35.04
CA LEU A 3 -53.51 -13.07 -34.79
C LEU A 3 -52.47 -13.64 -33.79
N ARG A 4 -51.22 -13.74 -34.30
CA ARG A 4 -49.88 -13.59 -33.67
C ARG A 4 -49.33 -14.63 -32.66
N LEU A 5 -48.37 -15.42 -33.17
CA LEU A 5 -47.08 -15.74 -32.50
C LEU A 5 -46.06 -14.60 -32.82
N PRO A 6 -44.80 -14.54 -32.30
CA PRO A 6 -43.99 -15.55 -31.60
C PRO A 6 -43.06 -14.98 -30.47
N ASP A 7 -42.09 -15.80 -30.03
CA ASP A 7 -40.71 -15.42 -29.64
C ASP A 7 -40.22 -15.76 -28.22
N HIS A 8 -39.80 -17.02 -28.09
CA HIS A 8 -38.46 -17.44 -27.67
C HIS A 8 -37.59 -16.43 -26.90
N VAL A 9 -37.31 -16.69 -25.62
CA VAL A 9 -36.02 -16.32 -25.00
C VAL A 9 -35.39 -17.57 -24.42
N ALA A 10 -34.69 -18.29 -25.31
CA ALA A 10 -33.69 -19.25 -24.93
C ALA A 10 -32.41 -18.49 -24.57
N LEU A 11 -32.14 -18.28 -23.28
CA LEU A 11 -30.79 -17.94 -22.83
C LEU A 11 -29.94 -19.22 -22.81
N ARG A 12 -29.57 -19.70 -24.00
CA ARG A 12 -28.45 -20.64 -24.19
C ARG A 12 -27.32 -19.85 -24.81
N THR A 13 -26.40 -19.37 -23.98
CA THR A 13 -25.03 -19.08 -24.42
C THR A 13 -24.14 -20.21 -23.93
N PRO A 14 -23.95 -21.30 -24.69
CA PRO A 14 -23.07 -22.41 -24.30
C PRO A 14 -21.57 -22.08 -24.41
N ASN A 15 -21.19 -20.81 -24.59
CA ASN A 15 -19.80 -20.36 -24.77
C ASN A 15 -19.36 -19.34 -23.70
N LEU A 16 -19.79 -19.51 -22.45
CA LEU A 16 -19.04 -18.94 -21.34
C LEU A 16 -17.73 -19.72 -21.23
N VAL A 17 -16.72 -19.25 -21.96
CA VAL A 17 -15.34 -19.67 -21.72
C VAL A 17 -15.06 -19.34 -20.27
N ARG A 18 -14.92 -20.38 -19.44
CA ARG A 18 -14.46 -20.27 -18.06
C ARG A 18 -13.04 -19.70 -18.15
N ARG A 19 -12.93 -18.38 -18.17
CA ARG A 19 -11.65 -17.70 -18.38
C ARG A 19 -10.86 -17.89 -17.10
N GLN A 20 -9.81 -18.69 -17.18
CA GLN A 20 -8.88 -18.90 -16.09
C GLN A 20 -8.34 -17.52 -15.67
N ALA A 21 -8.31 -17.25 -14.35
CA ALA A 21 -7.85 -15.97 -13.84
C ALA A 21 -6.45 -15.66 -14.40
N ASP A 22 -6.29 -14.47 -14.98
CA ASP A 22 -5.01 -14.00 -15.52
C ASP A 22 -3.98 -13.97 -14.37
N PRO A 23 -2.92 -14.80 -14.40
CA PRO A 23 -1.98 -14.94 -13.30
C PRO A 23 -1.35 -13.60 -12.87
N ASP A 24 -1.13 -12.69 -13.82
CA ASP A 24 -0.52 -11.39 -13.54
C ASP A 24 -1.47 -10.50 -12.72
N LEU A 25 -2.78 -10.60 -12.95
CA LEU A 25 -3.79 -9.87 -12.18
C LEU A 25 -3.92 -10.42 -10.75
N VAL A 26 -3.78 -11.74 -10.59
CA VAL A 26 -3.72 -12.36 -9.26
C VAL A 26 -2.49 -11.89 -8.49
N VAL A 27 -1.32 -11.86 -9.13
CA VAL A 27 -0.08 -11.35 -8.53
C VAL A 27 -0.20 -9.87 -8.18
N MET A 28 -0.78 -9.04 -9.06
CA MET A 28 -1.06 -7.63 -8.77
C MET A 28 -1.94 -7.49 -7.52
N GLY A 29 -3.02 -8.28 -7.41
CA GLY A 29 -3.90 -8.28 -6.24
C GLY A 29 -3.13 -8.56 -4.94
N MET A 30 -2.31 -9.61 -4.92
CA MET A 30 -1.48 -9.94 -3.76
C MET A 30 -0.49 -8.83 -3.39
N LEU A 31 0.15 -8.20 -4.37
CA LEU A 31 1.11 -7.12 -4.14
C LEU A 31 0.43 -5.83 -3.66
N VAL A 32 -0.77 -5.53 -4.17
CA VAL A 32 -1.60 -4.40 -3.72
C VAL A 32 -2.01 -4.60 -2.26
N ASP A 33 -2.54 -5.77 -1.91
CA ASP A 33 -2.94 -6.07 -0.52
C ASP A 33 -1.74 -5.95 0.42
N ARG A 34 -0.58 -6.48 -0.01
CA ARG A 34 0.66 -6.36 0.75
C ARG A 34 1.12 -4.92 0.94
N ARG A 35 1.00 -4.08 -0.10
CA ARG A 35 1.34 -2.66 -0.03
C ARG A 35 0.43 -1.94 0.97
N ASP A 36 -0.86 -2.27 0.99
CA ASP A 36 -1.82 -1.67 1.92
C ASP A 36 -1.55 -2.05 3.38
N GLU A 37 -1.18 -3.31 3.63
CA GLU A 37 -0.69 -3.74 4.95
C GLU A 37 0.54 -2.94 5.39
N LEU A 38 1.50 -2.73 4.49
CA LEU A 38 2.68 -1.93 4.77
C LEU A 38 2.31 -0.46 5.06
N GLY A 39 1.33 0.10 4.37
CA GLY A 39 0.80 1.44 4.64
C GLY A 39 0.18 1.57 6.03
N ARG A 40 -0.59 0.56 6.46
CA ARG A 40 -1.14 0.48 7.82
C ARG A 40 -0.04 0.36 8.88
N ALA A 41 0.92 -0.55 8.67
CA ALA A 41 2.06 -0.72 9.55
C ALA A 41 2.88 0.57 9.70
N ARG A 42 3.17 1.24 8.58
CA ARG A 42 3.86 2.54 8.55
C ARG A 42 3.15 3.58 9.41
N THR A 43 1.84 3.71 9.23
CA THR A 43 1.01 4.67 9.98
C THR A 43 1.07 4.37 11.49
N GLN A 44 0.97 3.09 11.86
CA GLN A 44 1.09 2.66 13.25
C GLN A 44 2.46 3.00 13.85
N THR A 45 3.55 2.72 13.14
CA THR A 45 4.92 3.02 13.60
C THR A 45 5.13 4.53 13.75
N VAL A 46 4.66 5.35 12.81
CA VAL A 46 4.72 6.82 12.91
C VAL A 46 3.93 7.32 14.11
N ASN A 47 2.72 6.81 14.34
CA ASN A 47 1.93 7.19 15.51
C ASN A 47 2.63 6.83 16.84
N ARG A 48 3.31 5.67 16.90
CA ARG A 48 4.12 5.29 18.07
C ARG A 48 5.30 6.24 18.28
N LEU A 49 5.98 6.65 17.21
CA LEU A 49 7.05 7.64 17.27
C LEU A 49 6.55 9.00 17.77
N HIS A 50 5.40 9.47 17.27
CA HIS A 50 4.78 10.73 17.71
C HIS A 50 4.43 10.72 19.21
N ARG A 51 4.13 9.56 19.80
CA ARG A 51 3.88 9.43 21.23
C ARG A 51 5.17 9.50 22.06
N LEU A 52 6.26 8.89 21.58
CA LEU A 52 7.51 8.80 22.34
C LEU A 52 8.41 10.03 22.21
N LEU A 53 8.42 10.69 21.05
CA LEU A 53 9.30 11.84 20.81
C LEU A 53 9.07 12.99 21.80
N PRO A 54 7.84 13.42 22.14
CA PRO A 54 7.63 14.49 23.13
C PRO A 54 8.20 14.17 24.52
N GLU A 55 8.23 12.91 24.93
CA GLU A 55 8.84 12.49 26.20
C GLU A 55 10.38 12.58 26.19
N LEU A 56 10.98 12.71 25.01
CA LEU A 56 12.42 12.89 24.79
C LEU A 56 12.81 14.37 24.54
N PHE A 57 11.86 15.22 24.15
CA PHE A 57 12.08 16.62 23.79
C PHE A 57 11.20 17.56 24.64
N PRO A 58 11.74 18.21 25.69
CA PRO A 58 11.04 19.29 26.35
C PRO A 58 10.88 20.46 25.35
N GLY A 59 9.65 20.67 24.86
CA GLY A 59 9.32 21.61 23.76
C GLY A 59 8.68 20.94 22.53
N GLY A 60 8.65 19.60 22.48
CA GLY A 60 8.04 18.83 21.40
C GLY A 60 8.92 18.67 20.16
N ALA A 61 8.59 17.69 19.32
CA ALA A 61 9.21 17.49 18.01
C ALA A 61 8.23 17.93 16.90
N LYS A 62 8.75 18.31 15.72
CA LYS A 62 7.88 18.61 14.56
C LYS A 62 6.96 17.42 14.27
N LYS A 63 5.67 17.68 14.02
CA LYS A 63 4.60 16.66 13.84
C LYS A 63 4.74 15.80 12.57
N LEU A 64 5.73 16.09 11.72
CA LEU A 64 5.97 15.36 10.47
C LEU A 64 7.46 15.10 10.35
N LEU A 65 7.87 13.87 10.66
CA LEU A 65 9.25 13.43 10.53
C LEU A 65 9.27 12.18 9.66
N SER A 66 9.90 12.29 8.50
CA SER A 66 10.39 11.09 7.81
C SER A 66 11.32 10.31 8.74
N ALA A 67 11.52 9.01 8.50
CA ALA A 67 12.44 8.21 9.31
C ALA A 67 13.83 8.86 9.42
N MET A 68 14.31 9.45 8.33
CA MET A 68 15.56 10.21 8.28
C MET A 68 15.54 11.45 9.19
N GLN A 69 14.46 12.23 9.17
CA GLN A 69 14.32 13.39 10.04
C GLN A 69 14.22 12.99 11.52
N ALA A 70 13.48 11.92 11.83
CA ALA A 70 13.39 11.37 13.18
C ALA A 70 14.77 10.88 13.67
N ARG A 71 15.54 10.22 12.80
CA ARG A 71 16.91 9.79 13.09
C ARG A 71 17.85 10.95 13.36
N ALA A 72 17.81 11.98 12.53
CA ALA A 72 18.59 13.20 12.71
C ALA A 72 18.28 13.87 14.05
N LEU A 73 17.00 13.95 14.41
CA LEU A 73 16.58 14.50 15.70
C LEU A 73 17.09 13.69 16.88
N VAL A 74 16.90 12.36 16.89
CA VAL A 74 17.32 11.50 17.99
C VAL A 74 18.85 11.48 18.16
N ALA A 75 19.61 11.71 17.09
CA ALA A 75 21.07 11.83 17.15
C ALA A 75 21.55 13.03 18.00
N THR A 76 20.75 14.10 18.09
CA THR A 76 21.09 15.30 18.87
C THR A 76 20.90 15.11 20.38
N ILE A 77 20.14 14.10 20.81
CA ILE A 77 19.81 13.88 22.22
C ILE A 77 20.77 12.88 22.86
N LYS A 78 21.33 13.26 24.02
CA LYS A 78 22.14 12.38 24.89
C LYS A 78 21.57 12.37 26.33
N PRO A 79 20.55 11.53 26.61
CA PRO A 79 19.98 11.43 27.96
C PRO A 79 21.00 10.85 28.95
N ARG A 80 21.02 11.39 30.17
CA ARG A 80 21.93 10.95 31.23
C ARG A 80 21.29 9.90 32.13
N ASP A 81 20.00 10.03 32.37
CA ASP A 81 19.21 9.14 33.22
C ASP A 81 18.79 7.84 32.50
N VAL A 82 18.43 6.83 33.29
CA VAL A 82 18.09 5.48 32.80
C VAL A 82 16.80 5.49 31.97
N VAL A 83 15.82 6.32 32.34
CA VAL A 83 14.52 6.41 31.65
C VAL A 83 14.72 7.02 30.26
N GLY A 84 15.44 8.14 30.18
CA GLY A 84 15.77 8.80 28.91
C GLY A 84 16.59 7.91 27.98
N LYS A 85 17.58 7.18 28.50
CA LYS A 85 18.35 6.20 27.71
C LYS A 85 17.46 5.10 27.13
N THR A 86 16.52 4.58 27.94
CA THR A 86 15.56 3.56 27.50
C THR A 86 14.62 4.10 26.43
N ARG A 87 14.04 5.29 26.62
CA ARG A 87 13.18 5.94 25.61
C ARG A 87 13.91 6.17 24.29
N ARG A 88 15.16 6.64 24.35
CA ARG A 88 16.00 6.84 23.17
C ARG A 88 16.20 5.52 22.42
N ARG A 89 16.51 4.43 23.12
CA ARG A 89 16.66 3.10 22.51
C ARG A 89 15.39 2.65 21.78
N LEU A 90 14.23 2.71 22.45
CA LEU A 90 12.94 2.34 21.84
C LEU A 90 12.61 3.20 20.62
N THR A 91 12.94 4.49 20.66
CA THR A 91 12.72 5.39 19.53
C THR A 91 13.61 5.03 18.35
N VAL A 92 14.88 4.68 18.58
CA VAL A 92 15.80 4.22 17.53
C VAL A 92 15.31 2.92 16.90
N GLU A 93 14.80 1.98 17.69
CA GLU A 93 14.21 0.73 17.19
C GLU A 93 13.03 0.99 16.26
N LEU A 94 12.09 1.85 16.67
CA LEU A 94 10.94 2.23 15.83
C LEU A 94 11.35 2.98 14.56
N ILE A 95 12.41 3.80 14.61
CA ILE A 95 12.96 4.45 13.41
C ILE A 95 13.50 3.41 12.44
N ALA A 96 14.24 2.40 12.91
CA ALA A 96 14.78 1.34 12.07
C ALA A 96 13.65 0.47 11.47
N GLU A 97 12.59 0.21 12.22
CA GLU A 97 11.37 -0.44 11.74
C GLU A 97 10.73 0.39 10.61
N LEU A 98 10.56 1.70 10.83
CA LEU A 98 10.00 2.61 9.83
C LEU A 98 10.85 2.66 8.54
N GLU A 99 12.18 2.73 8.66
CA GLU A 99 13.09 2.67 7.51
C GLU A 99 12.91 1.38 6.71
N THR A 100 12.69 0.25 7.41
CA THR A 100 12.45 -1.05 6.78
C THR A 100 11.10 -1.08 6.06
N ILE A 101 10.05 -0.56 6.68
CA ILE A 101 8.70 -0.48 6.08
C ILE A 101 8.74 0.43 4.84
N ASP A 102 9.36 1.60 4.93
CA ASP A 102 9.50 2.53 3.81
C ASP A 102 10.24 1.89 2.61
N LYS A 103 11.29 1.10 2.87
CA LYS A 103 11.99 0.32 1.82
C LYS A 103 11.07 -0.72 1.18
N LYS A 104 10.28 -1.45 1.97
CA LYS A 104 9.33 -2.45 1.47
C LYS A 104 8.21 -1.82 0.64
N ILE A 105 7.71 -0.65 1.05
CA ILE A 105 6.72 0.11 0.26
C ILE A 105 7.32 0.51 -1.09
N LYS A 106 8.53 1.07 -1.11
CA LYS A 106 9.20 1.44 -2.36
C LYS A 106 9.47 0.25 -3.29
N ALA A 107 9.74 -0.93 -2.74
CA ALA A 107 9.89 -2.15 -3.51
C ALA A 107 8.53 -2.57 -4.11
N ALA A 108 7.48 -2.66 -3.29
CA ALA A 108 6.14 -3.00 -3.76
C ALA A 108 5.61 -2.01 -4.82
N ASP A 109 5.79 -0.70 -4.63
CA ASP A 109 5.40 0.31 -5.61
C ASP A 109 6.15 0.16 -6.94
N ARG A 110 7.41 -0.32 -6.92
CA ARG A 110 8.19 -0.61 -8.13
C ARG A 110 7.67 -1.84 -8.84
N ASP A 111 7.50 -2.95 -8.13
CA ASP A 111 7.00 -4.21 -8.68
C ASP A 111 5.62 -4.00 -9.31
N LEU A 112 4.73 -3.26 -8.63
CA LEU A 112 3.42 -2.89 -9.15
C LEU A 112 3.52 -2.01 -10.41
N ARG A 113 4.45 -1.04 -10.43
CA ARG A 113 4.67 -0.19 -11.61
C ARG A 113 5.12 -1.01 -12.82
N GLU A 114 6.06 -1.93 -12.62
CA GLU A 114 6.57 -2.82 -13.68
C GLU A 114 5.45 -3.68 -14.27
N LEU A 115 4.64 -4.31 -13.42
CA LEU A 115 3.49 -5.10 -13.87
C LEU A 115 2.45 -4.25 -14.62
N VAL A 116 2.15 -3.03 -14.14
CA VAL A 116 1.19 -2.13 -14.80
C VAL A 116 1.69 -1.71 -16.19
N ILE A 117 2.98 -1.36 -16.32
CA ILE A 117 3.59 -0.98 -17.59
C ILE A 117 3.66 -2.16 -18.56
N ALA A 118 4.01 -3.36 -18.07
CA ALA A 118 4.08 -4.57 -18.90
C ALA A 118 2.74 -4.91 -19.56
N ARG A 119 1.62 -4.51 -18.95
CA ARG A 119 0.27 -4.65 -19.52
C ARG A 119 -0.11 -3.56 -20.53
N GLY A 120 0.75 -2.58 -20.78
CA GLY A 120 0.46 -1.44 -21.67
C GLY A 120 -0.58 -0.47 -21.12
N SER A 121 -0.76 -0.42 -19.80
CA SER A 121 -1.74 0.47 -19.16
C SER A 121 -1.28 1.93 -19.14
N THR A 122 -2.17 2.85 -19.48
CA THR A 122 -1.98 4.31 -19.38
C THR A 122 -2.46 4.88 -18.05
N LEU A 123 -2.91 4.03 -17.10
CA LEU A 123 -3.44 4.49 -15.81
C LEU A 123 -2.43 5.31 -15.00
N LEU A 124 -1.12 5.08 -15.18
CA LEU A 124 -0.07 5.85 -14.50
C LEU A 124 0.10 7.27 -15.06
N ASP A 125 -0.48 7.58 -16.22
CA ASP A 125 -0.46 8.92 -16.82
C ASP A 125 -1.57 9.80 -16.25
N LEU A 126 -2.55 9.19 -15.55
CA LEU A 126 -3.64 9.90 -14.91
C LEU A 126 -3.18 10.57 -13.62
N HIS A 127 -3.48 11.87 -13.50
CA HIS A 127 -3.14 12.62 -12.31
C HIS A 127 -3.77 12.02 -11.05
N GLY A 128 -2.96 11.79 -10.02
CA GLY A 128 -3.40 11.20 -8.76
C GLY A 128 -3.44 9.66 -8.72
N ILE A 129 -3.17 8.97 -9.83
CA ILE A 129 -3.09 7.51 -9.85
C ILE A 129 -1.63 7.05 -9.75
N GLY A 130 -1.30 6.47 -8.60
CA GLY A 130 -0.01 5.80 -8.38
C GLY A 130 -0.04 4.31 -8.74
N PRO A 131 1.13 3.63 -8.72
CA PRO A 131 1.25 2.21 -9.05
C PRO A 131 0.27 1.29 -8.32
N SER A 132 0.09 1.47 -7.01
CA SER A 132 -0.86 0.70 -6.22
C SER A 132 -2.32 0.93 -6.63
N GLY A 133 -2.71 2.16 -6.95
CA GLY A 133 -4.07 2.46 -7.41
C GLY A 133 -4.34 1.90 -8.80
N ALA A 134 -3.40 2.06 -9.73
CA ALA A 134 -3.49 1.49 -11.07
C ALA A 134 -3.59 -0.04 -11.03
N ALA A 135 -2.75 -0.70 -10.23
CA ALA A 135 -2.77 -2.15 -10.09
C ALA A 135 -4.04 -2.67 -9.41
N ARG A 136 -4.55 -1.98 -8.37
CA ARG A 136 -5.84 -2.31 -7.73
C ARG A 136 -6.97 -2.30 -8.76
N LEU A 137 -7.05 -1.24 -9.57
CA LEU A 137 -8.07 -1.13 -10.61
C LEU A 137 -7.98 -2.27 -11.64
N LEU A 138 -6.76 -2.60 -12.10
CA LEU A 138 -6.56 -3.70 -13.05
C LEU A 138 -6.91 -5.07 -12.45
N ALA A 139 -6.54 -5.31 -11.20
CA ALA A 139 -6.84 -6.56 -10.50
C ALA A 139 -8.36 -6.71 -10.28
N ASP A 140 -9.03 -5.66 -9.82
CA ASP A 140 -10.47 -5.69 -9.53
C ASP A 140 -11.32 -5.85 -10.82
N VAL A 141 -10.95 -5.17 -11.91
CA VAL A 141 -11.62 -5.32 -13.22
C VAL A 141 -11.29 -6.66 -13.89
N GLY A 142 -10.14 -7.26 -13.59
CA GLY A 142 -9.83 -8.63 -14.00
C GLY A 142 -10.73 -9.67 -13.35
N ASP A 143 -11.08 -9.46 -12.07
CA ASP A 143 -11.83 -10.40 -11.25
C ASP A 143 -13.35 -10.39 -11.53
N ILE A 144 -13.93 -9.29 -12.04
CA ILE A 144 -15.37 -9.22 -12.39
C ILE A 144 -15.80 -10.19 -13.52
N HIS A 145 -14.84 -10.83 -14.19
CA HIS A 145 -15.11 -11.87 -15.20
C HIS A 145 -15.07 -13.30 -14.65
N ARG A 146 -15.09 -13.46 -13.31
CA ARG A 146 -15.11 -14.74 -12.60
C ARG A 146 -16.49 -15.38 -12.49
#